data_AF-J9EJ43-F1
#
_entry.id   AF-J9EJ43-F1
#
_cell.length_a   1.000
_cell.length_b   1.000
_cell.length_c   1.000
_cell.angle_alpha   90.00
_cell.angle_beta   90.00
_cell.angle_gamma   90.00
#
_symmetry.space_group_name_H-M   'P 1'
#
loop_
_entity.id
_entity.type
_entity.pdbx_description
1 polymer ?
#
loop_
_entity_poly.entity_id
_entity_poly.type
_entity_poly.pdbx_seq_one_letter_code
_entity_poly.pdbx_strand_id
1 'polypeptide(L)'
;MEEPLPGITPINCYNVEKGKISASVKWLIGRVYGSTAPDLLIKPIKENSNNTFQLEAAVVTGLTNASLYSNAAAKIFKDQSLLNKPHGVVLRALASHSIPITLSGEEANITEAMLSTVEPFNQAAHLAIMDSLMIAHMRSIITIGKVVEAVQNYTTVDKREEPMDSVDALLFWINKICLLVRDDMEKFTMMNKNSREQ
;
A
#
# COMPACT_ATOMS: atom_id res chain seq x y z
N MET A 1 -4.81 15.89 -23.55
CA MET A 1 -6.15 15.47 -23.11
C MET A 1 -6.06 15.35 -21.61
N GLU A 2 -6.65 16.29 -20.86
CA GLU A 2 -6.76 16.15 -19.40
C GLU A 2 -7.70 14.98 -19.13
N GLU A 3 -7.19 13.96 -18.44
CA GLU A 3 -8.01 12.87 -17.97
C GLU A 3 -8.98 13.46 -16.94
N PRO A 4 -10.32 13.35 -17.14
CA PRO A 4 -11.28 14.00 -16.27
C PRO A 4 -11.09 13.51 -14.83
N LEU A 5 -11.07 14.45 -13.89
CA LEU A 5 -10.93 14.11 -12.47
C LEU A 5 -12.03 13.10 -12.08
N PRO A 6 -11.65 11.98 -11.45
CA PRO A 6 -12.63 10.99 -11.04
C PRO A 6 -13.64 11.60 -10.07
N GLY A 7 -14.93 11.38 -10.33
CA GLY A 7 -16.01 11.89 -9.49
C GLY A 7 -15.91 11.37 -8.06
N ILE A 8 -16.09 12.25 -7.08
CA ILE A 8 -16.09 11.88 -5.67
C ILE A 8 -17.41 11.20 -5.34
N THR A 9 -17.36 9.94 -4.91
CA THR A 9 -18.55 9.22 -4.44
C THR A 9 -18.87 9.65 -3.02
N PRO A 10 -20.11 10.08 -2.73
CA PRO A 10 -20.54 10.36 -1.36
C PRO A 10 -20.32 9.17 -0.42
N ILE A 11 -19.95 9.43 0.83
CA ILE A 11 -19.57 8.38 1.80
C ILE A 11 -20.72 7.38 2.08
N ASN A 12 -21.97 7.85 2.04
CA ASN A 12 -23.17 7.02 2.19
C ASN A 12 -23.44 6.08 1.00
N CYS A 13 -22.81 6.35 -0.15
CA CYS A 13 -22.90 5.52 -1.35
C CYS A 13 -21.63 4.68 -1.56
N TYR A 14 -20.63 4.82 -0.70
CA TYR A 14 -19.34 4.13 -0.85
C TYR A 14 -19.41 2.70 -0.31
N ASN A 15 -19.24 1.72 -1.21
CA ASN A 15 -19.06 0.34 -0.80
C ASN A 15 -17.60 0.10 -0.36
N VAL A 16 -17.39 0.05 0.96
CA VAL A 16 -16.07 -0.10 1.59
C VAL A 16 -15.38 -1.39 1.17
N GLU A 17 -16.13 -2.50 1.12
CA GLU A 17 -15.58 -3.81 0.75
C GLU A 17 -15.05 -3.80 -0.69
N LYS A 18 -15.90 -3.36 -1.64
CA LYS A 18 -15.54 -3.19 -3.05
C LYS A 18 -14.33 -2.28 -3.21
N GLY A 19 -14.33 -1.15 -2.50
CA GLY A 19 -13.24 -0.18 -2.57
C GLY A 19 -11.91 -0.75 -2.07
N LYS A 20 -11.93 -1.45 -0.93
CA LYS A 20 -10.74 -2.09 -0.34
C LYS A 20 -10.17 -3.15 -1.28
N ILE A 21 -10.98 -4.08 -1.79
CA ILE A 21 -10.48 -5.11 -2.71
C ILE A 21 -10.02 -4.51 -4.04
N SER A 22 -10.73 -3.51 -4.59
CA SER A 22 -10.32 -2.82 -5.83
C SER A 22 -8.96 -2.18 -5.68
N ALA A 23 -8.77 -1.37 -4.63
CA ALA A 23 -7.51 -0.67 -4.38
C ALA A 23 -6.36 -1.67 -4.13
N SER A 24 -6.62 -2.73 -3.36
CA SER A 24 -5.59 -3.72 -3.02
C SER A 24 -5.11 -4.50 -4.25
N VAL A 25 -6.04 -4.92 -5.11
CA VAL A 25 -5.73 -5.60 -6.37
C VAL A 25 -5.02 -4.66 -7.34
N LYS A 26 -5.49 -3.42 -7.51
CA LYS A 26 -4.84 -2.42 -8.38
C LYS A 26 -3.42 -2.13 -7.93
N TRP A 27 -3.20 -1.98 -6.62
CA TRP A 27 -1.87 -1.79 -6.06
C TRP A 27 -0.96 -2.98 -6.38
N LEU A 28 -1.45 -4.21 -6.18
CA LEU A 28 -0.68 -5.42 -6.45
C LEU A 28 -0.30 -5.53 -7.94
N ILE A 29 -1.26 -5.32 -8.85
CA ILE A 29 -1.04 -5.32 -10.29
C ILE A 29 -0.05 -4.21 -10.68
N GLY A 30 -0.23 -3.00 -10.14
CA GLY A 30 0.70 -1.88 -10.36
C GLY A 30 2.11 -2.19 -9.85
N ARG A 31 2.25 -2.94 -8.74
CA ARG A 31 3.56 -3.39 -8.25
C ARG A 31 4.20 -4.39 -9.20
N VAL A 32 3.43 -5.32 -9.77
CA VAL A 32 3.92 -6.35 -10.69
C VAL A 32 4.23 -5.80 -12.09
N TYR A 33 3.39 -4.93 -12.63
CA TYR A 33 3.50 -4.51 -14.03
C TYR A 33 3.81 -3.01 -14.23
N GLY A 34 3.64 -2.16 -13.22
CA GLY A 34 3.76 -0.71 -13.39
C GLY A 34 2.79 -0.20 -14.46
N SER A 35 3.30 0.58 -15.41
CA SER A 35 2.53 1.11 -16.54
C SER A 35 2.26 0.09 -17.66
N THR A 36 2.85 -1.12 -17.61
CA THR A 36 2.72 -2.14 -18.65
C THR A 36 1.76 -3.27 -18.23
N ALA A 37 0.73 -2.94 -17.45
CA ALA A 37 -0.27 -3.92 -17.03
C ALA A 37 -1.06 -4.45 -18.24
N PRO A 38 -1.21 -5.79 -18.38
CA PRO A 38 -2.05 -6.37 -19.43
C PRO A 38 -3.50 -5.85 -19.36
N ASP A 39 -4.14 -5.65 -20.52
CA ASP A 39 -5.50 -5.10 -20.62
C ASP A 39 -6.53 -5.82 -19.73
N LEU A 40 -6.41 -7.16 -19.64
CA LEU A 40 -7.28 -8.01 -18.83
C LEU A 40 -7.15 -7.75 -17.31
N LEU A 41 -6.10 -7.06 -16.87
CA LEU A 41 -5.81 -6.72 -15.48
C LEU A 41 -6.03 -5.23 -15.17
N ILE A 42 -6.21 -4.37 -16.18
CA ILE A 42 -6.40 -2.92 -16.00
C ILE A 42 -7.66 -2.62 -15.20
N LYS A 43 -8.76 -3.33 -15.48
CA LYS A 43 -10.05 -3.17 -14.79
C LYS A 43 -10.33 -4.41 -13.94
N PRO A 44 -9.83 -4.49 -12.70
CA PRO A 44 -9.85 -5.75 -11.94
C PRO A 44 -11.22 -6.17 -11.40
N ILE A 45 -12.24 -5.30 -11.47
CA ILE A 45 -13.57 -5.55 -10.93
C ILE A 45 -14.60 -5.34 -12.03
N LYS A 46 -15.53 -6.30 -12.13
CA LYS A 46 -16.79 -6.18 -12.87
C LYS A 46 -17.94 -5.92 -11.92
N GLU A 47 -18.84 -5.06 -12.37
CA GLU A 47 -20.13 -4.85 -11.71
C GLU A 47 -21.20 -5.62 -12.46
N ASN A 48 -21.98 -6.38 -11.70
CA ASN A 48 -23.11 -7.12 -12.23
C ASN A 48 -24.37 -6.26 -12.22
N SER A 49 -25.34 -6.62 -13.06
CA SER A 49 -26.64 -5.94 -13.16
C SER A 49 -27.42 -5.87 -11.84
N ASN A 50 -27.06 -6.70 -10.86
CA ASN A 50 -27.71 -6.77 -9.53
C ASN A 50 -26.99 -5.92 -8.47
N ASN A 51 -26.17 -4.94 -8.87
CA ASN A 51 -25.39 -4.09 -7.97
C ASN A 51 -24.39 -4.87 -7.07
N THR A 52 -24.04 -6.10 -7.49
CA THR A 52 -22.96 -6.89 -6.89
C THR A 52 -21.69 -6.70 -7.71
N PHE A 53 -20.52 -6.97 -7.10
CA PHE A 53 -19.24 -6.89 -7.79
C PHE A 53 -18.52 -8.23 -7.74
N GLN A 54 -17.70 -8.50 -8.75
CA GLN A 54 -16.84 -9.68 -8.82
C GLN A 54 -15.48 -9.29 -9.37
N LEU A 55 -14.44 -10.01 -8.95
CA LEU A 55 -13.13 -9.89 -9.55
C LEU A 55 -13.14 -10.45 -10.97
N GLU A 56 -12.36 -9.81 -11.85
CA GLU A 56 -12.11 -10.35 -13.18
C GLU A 56 -11.48 -11.75 -13.12
N ALA A 57 -11.86 -12.63 -14.04
CA ALA A 57 -11.36 -14.00 -14.07
C ALA A 57 -9.82 -14.08 -14.19
N ALA A 58 -9.22 -13.14 -14.95
CA ALA A 58 -7.77 -13.03 -15.08
C ALA A 58 -7.10 -12.65 -13.75
N VAL A 59 -7.73 -11.78 -12.96
CA VAL A 59 -7.26 -11.42 -11.61
C VAL A 59 -7.38 -12.62 -10.69
N VAL A 60 -8.56 -13.26 -10.63
CA VAL A 60 -8.78 -14.45 -9.78
C VAL A 60 -7.72 -15.51 -10.09
N THR A 61 -7.49 -15.81 -11.37
CA THR A 61 -6.46 -16.76 -11.81
C THR A 61 -5.06 -16.34 -11.33
N GLY A 62 -4.69 -15.07 -11.49
CA GLY A 62 -3.39 -14.57 -11.06
C GLY A 62 -3.16 -14.61 -9.54
N LEU A 63 -4.25 -14.52 -8.77
CA LEU A 63 -4.22 -14.66 -7.31
C LEU A 63 -4.18 -16.14 -6.89
N THR A 64 -4.98 -17.00 -7.51
CA THR A 64 -5.11 -18.41 -7.15
C THR A 64 -3.99 -19.29 -7.68
N ASN A 65 -3.21 -18.83 -8.66
CA ASN A 65 -1.99 -19.50 -9.12
C ASN A 65 -0.70 -18.90 -8.53
N ALA A 66 -0.81 -17.99 -7.56
CA ALA A 66 0.29 -17.28 -6.90
C ALA A 66 1.12 -16.33 -7.78
N SER A 67 0.85 -16.19 -9.09
CA SER A 67 1.70 -15.42 -9.99
C SER A 67 1.79 -13.94 -9.58
N LEU A 68 0.68 -13.30 -9.22
CA LEU A 68 0.69 -11.91 -8.76
C LEU A 68 1.46 -11.73 -7.45
N TYR A 69 1.28 -12.65 -6.50
CA TYR A 69 1.95 -12.59 -5.20
C TYR A 69 3.45 -12.85 -5.29
N SER A 70 3.85 -13.90 -6.01
CA SER A 70 5.25 -14.28 -6.18
C SER A 70 6.05 -13.20 -6.92
N ASN A 71 5.49 -12.60 -7.98
CA ASN A 71 6.12 -11.50 -8.70
C ASN A 71 6.22 -10.22 -7.85
N ALA A 72 5.19 -9.91 -7.07
CA ALA A 72 5.24 -8.76 -6.15
C ALA A 72 6.29 -8.97 -5.05
N ALA A 73 6.30 -10.15 -4.43
CA ALA A 73 7.26 -10.52 -3.39
C ALA A 73 8.71 -10.45 -3.91
N ALA A 74 8.98 -11.00 -5.10
CA ALA A 74 10.31 -10.93 -5.72
C ALA A 74 10.81 -9.48 -5.86
N LYS A 75 9.93 -8.55 -6.26
CA LYS A 75 10.27 -7.13 -6.37
C LYS A 75 10.42 -6.41 -5.03
N ILE A 76 9.63 -6.79 -4.02
CA ILE A 76 9.65 -6.17 -2.69
C ILE A 76 10.91 -6.59 -1.93
N PHE A 77 11.19 -7.89 -1.90
CA PHE A 77 12.35 -8.46 -1.22
C PHE A 77 13.64 -8.41 -2.06
N LYS A 78 13.54 -7.95 -3.33
CA LYS A 78 14.64 -7.94 -4.30
C LYS A 78 15.26 -9.33 -4.48
N ASP A 79 14.43 -10.37 -4.44
CA ASP A 79 14.82 -11.77 -4.53
C ASP A 79 14.14 -12.43 -5.74
N GLN A 80 14.90 -12.62 -6.81
CA GLN A 80 14.40 -13.23 -8.04
C GLN A 80 14.07 -14.72 -7.87
N SER A 81 14.56 -15.39 -6.82
CA SER A 81 14.24 -16.78 -6.54
C SER A 81 12.75 -16.98 -6.19
N LEU A 82 12.05 -15.90 -5.82
CA LEU A 82 10.62 -15.91 -5.51
C LEU A 82 9.73 -15.89 -6.76
N LEU A 83 10.27 -15.63 -7.96
CA LEU A 83 9.45 -15.59 -9.18
C LEU A 83 8.77 -16.93 -9.47
N ASN A 84 7.48 -16.87 -9.84
CA ASN A 84 6.65 -18.02 -10.20
C ASN A 84 6.63 -19.13 -9.14
N LYS A 85 6.80 -18.77 -7.87
CA LYS A 85 6.74 -19.70 -6.74
C LYS A 85 5.31 -19.85 -6.22
N PRO A 86 4.95 -21.02 -5.65
CA PRO A 86 3.66 -21.24 -5.04
C PRO A 86 3.47 -20.38 -3.78
N HIS A 87 2.22 -20.23 -3.32
CA HIS A 87 1.90 -19.37 -2.17
C HIS A 87 2.69 -19.74 -0.92
N GLY A 88 2.91 -21.03 -0.64
CA GLY A 88 3.65 -21.47 0.54
C GLY A 88 5.07 -20.90 0.61
N VAL A 89 5.72 -20.65 -0.53
CA VAL A 89 7.04 -19.99 -0.56
C VAL A 89 6.91 -18.51 -0.23
N VAL A 90 5.89 -17.83 -0.76
CA VAL A 90 5.62 -16.41 -0.47
C VAL A 90 5.26 -16.22 1.01
N LEU A 91 4.41 -17.09 1.57
CA LEU A 91 4.04 -17.10 2.99
C LEU A 91 5.28 -17.25 3.88
N ARG A 92 6.18 -18.17 3.55
CA ARG A 92 7.46 -18.32 4.27
C ARG A 92 8.36 -17.11 4.14
N ALA A 93 8.42 -16.48 2.96
CA ALA A 93 9.21 -15.28 2.75
C ALA A 93 8.69 -14.09 3.59
N LEU A 94 7.37 -13.95 3.73
CA LEU A 94 6.76 -12.97 4.62
C LEU A 94 7.15 -13.24 6.08
N ALA A 95 7.03 -14.49 6.52
CA ALA A 95 7.40 -14.90 7.87
C ALA A 95 8.90 -14.67 8.16
N SER A 96 9.80 -14.99 7.23
CA SER A 96 11.24 -14.81 7.42
C SER A 96 11.67 -13.34 7.51
N HIS A 97 10.86 -12.42 6.98
CA HIS A 97 11.04 -10.98 7.10
C HIS A 97 10.22 -10.35 8.24
N SER A 98 9.66 -11.17 9.14
CA SER A 98 8.84 -10.72 10.26
C SER A 98 7.68 -9.81 9.82
N ILE A 99 7.06 -10.14 8.69
CA ILE A 99 5.90 -9.43 8.16
C ILE A 99 4.65 -10.14 8.68
N PRO A 100 3.80 -9.46 9.47
CA PRO A 100 2.60 -10.08 10.01
C PRO A 100 1.56 -10.30 8.91
N ILE A 101 0.81 -11.39 9.04
CA ILE A 101 -0.39 -11.66 8.24
C ILE A 101 -1.57 -11.57 9.20
N THR A 102 -2.44 -10.58 8.97
CA THR A 102 -3.57 -10.31 9.86
C THR A 102 -4.90 -10.33 9.12
N LEU A 103 -5.94 -10.76 9.82
CA LEU A 103 -7.33 -10.65 9.41
C LEU A 103 -8.10 -9.98 10.52
N SER A 104 -8.85 -8.92 10.18
CA SER A 104 -9.68 -8.19 11.15
C SER A 104 -8.92 -7.72 12.41
N GLY A 105 -7.62 -7.46 12.29
CA GLY A 105 -6.76 -7.00 13.39
C GLY A 105 -6.04 -8.10 14.17
N GLU A 106 -6.30 -9.37 13.89
CA GLU A 106 -5.67 -10.51 14.58
C GLU A 106 -4.72 -11.29 13.67
N GLU A 107 -3.70 -11.94 14.23
CA GLU A 107 -2.81 -12.82 13.47
C GLU A 107 -3.60 -13.96 12.82
N ALA A 108 -3.39 -14.14 11.52
CA ALA A 108 -4.15 -15.07 10.70
C ALA A 108 -3.28 -16.20 10.19
N ASN A 109 -3.71 -17.44 10.45
CA ASN A 109 -3.09 -18.64 9.89
C ASN A 109 -3.62 -18.92 8.48
N ILE A 110 -3.07 -18.21 7.49
CA ILE A 110 -3.40 -18.42 6.08
C ILE A 110 -2.60 -19.59 5.50
N THR A 111 -3.30 -20.53 4.86
CA THR A 111 -2.69 -21.69 4.20
C THR A 111 -2.67 -21.53 2.68
N GLU A 112 -1.79 -22.27 2.00
CA GLU A 112 -1.75 -22.30 0.53
C GLU A 112 -3.08 -22.77 -0.07
N ALA A 113 -3.74 -23.77 0.54
CA ALA A 113 -5.03 -24.27 0.08
C ALA A 113 -6.13 -23.19 0.08
N MET A 114 -6.13 -22.30 1.09
CA MET A 114 -7.07 -21.17 1.14
C MET A 114 -6.87 -20.20 -0.02
N LEU A 115 -5.62 -20.03 -0.48
CA LEU A 115 -5.26 -19.12 -1.56
C LEU A 115 -5.35 -19.77 -2.95
N SER A 116 -5.24 -21.09 -3.05
CA SER A 116 -5.34 -21.81 -4.32
C SER A 116 -6.79 -22.19 -4.69
N THR A 117 -7.73 -22.11 -3.74
CA THR A 117 -9.14 -22.43 -3.97
C THR A 117 -9.80 -21.36 -4.84
N VAL A 118 -10.32 -21.76 -6.00
CA VAL A 118 -11.02 -20.86 -6.93
C VAL A 118 -12.47 -20.62 -6.50
N GLU A 119 -13.17 -21.66 -6.05
CA GLU A 119 -14.57 -21.57 -5.65
C GLU A 119 -14.84 -22.46 -4.42
N PRO A 120 -15.32 -21.90 -3.29
CA PRO A 120 -15.52 -20.47 -3.06
C PRO A 120 -14.20 -19.70 -2.93
N PHE A 121 -14.09 -18.55 -3.61
CA PHE A 121 -12.91 -17.68 -3.56
C PHE A 121 -12.75 -17.05 -2.16
N ASN A 122 -11.62 -17.27 -1.50
CA ASN A 122 -11.38 -16.75 -0.16
C ASN A 122 -10.85 -15.31 -0.17
N GLN A 123 -11.75 -14.35 -0.43
CA GLN A 123 -11.39 -12.92 -0.55
C GLN A 123 -10.65 -12.39 0.68
N ALA A 124 -11.05 -12.80 1.89
CA ALA A 124 -10.41 -12.36 3.12
C ALA A 124 -8.94 -12.78 3.17
N ALA A 125 -8.64 -14.06 2.91
CA ALA A 125 -7.27 -14.56 2.86
C ALA A 125 -6.42 -13.80 1.83
N HIS A 126 -6.98 -13.55 0.64
CA HIS A 126 -6.29 -12.82 -0.42
C HIS A 126 -5.98 -11.36 -0.03
N LEU A 127 -6.91 -10.69 0.66
CA LEU A 127 -6.69 -9.34 1.20
C LEU A 127 -5.59 -9.31 2.26
N ALA A 128 -5.55 -10.29 3.16
CA ALA A 128 -4.52 -10.38 4.19
C ALA A 128 -3.12 -10.45 3.56
N ILE A 129 -2.94 -11.25 2.51
CA ILE A 129 -1.64 -11.35 1.81
C ILE A 129 -1.28 -10.04 1.09
N MET A 130 -2.25 -9.35 0.49
CA MET A 130 -2.00 -8.04 -0.13
C MET A 130 -1.56 -7.02 0.91
N ASP A 131 -2.23 -6.95 2.06
CA ASP A 131 -1.90 -6.04 3.15
C ASP A 131 -0.51 -6.34 3.72
N SER A 132 -0.15 -7.61 3.93
CA SER A 132 1.20 -8.01 4.33
C SER A 132 2.26 -7.59 3.31
N LEU A 133 2.02 -7.79 2.01
CA LEU A 133 2.95 -7.32 0.97
C LEU A 133 3.08 -5.80 0.95
N MET A 134 1.99 -5.06 1.19
CA MET A 134 2.04 -3.60 1.33
C MET A 134 2.88 -3.17 2.54
N ILE A 135 2.73 -3.85 3.68
CA ILE A 135 3.54 -3.60 4.89
C ILE A 135 5.02 -3.86 4.59
N ALA A 136 5.34 -5.00 3.93
CA ALA A 136 6.70 -5.31 3.52
C ALA A 136 7.27 -4.24 2.59
N HIS A 137 6.47 -3.77 1.63
CA HIS A 137 6.88 -2.70 0.74
C HIS A 137 7.11 -1.38 1.48
N MET A 138 6.19 -0.96 2.35
CA MET A 138 6.32 0.24 3.17
C MET A 138 7.62 0.19 3.98
N ARG A 139 7.86 -0.89 4.71
CA ARG A 139 9.09 -1.07 5.51
C ARG A 139 10.37 -1.02 4.66
N SER A 140 10.30 -1.47 3.41
CA SER A 140 11.46 -1.44 2.49
C SER A 140 11.82 -0.03 2.00
N ILE A 141 10.84 0.87 1.88
CA ILE A 141 11.06 2.22 1.34
C ILE A 141 11.13 3.29 2.45
N ILE A 142 10.38 3.11 3.54
CA ILE A 142 10.35 3.98 4.71
C ILE A 142 11.19 3.35 5.81
N THR A 143 12.49 3.61 5.76
CA THR A 143 13.40 3.28 6.86
C THR A 143 13.57 4.51 7.75
N ILE A 144 13.70 4.30 9.07
CA ILE A 144 13.96 5.36 10.05
C ILE A 144 15.11 6.27 9.59
N GLY A 145 16.25 5.68 9.22
CA GLY A 145 17.44 6.43 8.78
C GLY A 145 17.17 7.37 7.60
N LYS A 146 16.57 6.89 6.51
CA LYS A 146 16.22 7.73 5.35
C LYS A 146 15.27 8.86 5.70
N VAL A 147 14.30 8.60 6.57
CA VAL A 147 13.34 9.61 7.00
C VAL A 147 14.02 10.68 7.85
N VAL A 148 14.83 10.27 8.82
CA VAL A 148 15.60 11.19 9.67
C VAL A 148 16.55 12.03 8.82
N GLU A 149 17.30 11.42 7.90
CA GLU A 149 18.18 12.11 6.95
C GLU A 149 17.40 13.14 6.11
N ALA A 150 16.22 12.77 5.59
CA ALA A 150 15.39 13.67 4.81
C ALA A 150 14.92 14.89 5.62
N VAL A 151 14.57 14.71 6.90
CA VAL A 151 14.21 15.82 7.81
C VAL A 151 15.43 16.68 8.18
N GLN A 152 16.58 16.04 8.39
CA GLN A 152 17.83 16.72 8.78
C GLN A 152 18.33 17.73 7.74
N ASN A 153 17.93 17.58 6.48
CA ASN A 153 18.20 18.57 5.43
C ASN A 153 17.50 19.91 5.65
N TYR A 154 16.47 19.97 6.50
CA TYR A 154 15.66 21.16 6.73
C TYR A 154 15.65 21.63 8.19
N THR A 155 15.86 20.72 9.15
CA THR A 155 15.87 21.06 10.58
C THR A 155 16.67 20.08 11.41
N THR A 156 17.06 20.48 12.61
CA THR A 156 17.72 19.57 13.56
C THR A 156 16.73 18.53 14.09
N VAL A 157 17.19 17.28 14.21
CA VAL A 157 16.44 16.17 14.82
C VAL A 157 17.13 15.78 16.12
N ASP A 158 16.42 15.86 17.24
CA ASP A 158 16.91 15.32 18.50
C ASP A 158 16.83 13.79 18.46
N LYS A 159 17.85 13.11 18.96
CA LYS A 159 17.87 11.64 19.08
C LYS A 159 16.68 11.09 19.86
N ARG A 160 16.13 11.86 20.81
CA ARG A 160 14.94 11.48 21.59
C ARG A 160 13.65 11.44 20.78
N GLU A 161 13.65 12.10 19.62
CA GLU A 161 12.52 12.15 18.70
C GLU A 161 12.67 11.14 17.55
N GLU A 162 13.70 10.29 17.58
CA GLU A 162 13.91 9.30 16.53
C GLU A 162 12.76 8.28 16.51
N PRO A 163 12.15 8.03 15.33
CA PRO A 163 11.02 7.11 15.22
C PRO A 163 11.38 5.67 15.56
N MET A 164 10.42 4.93 16.11
CA MET A 164 10.60 3.53 16.52
C MET A 164 10.40 2.52 15.39
N ASP A 165 9.54 2.84 14.43
CA ASP A 165 9.23 1.98 13.28
C ASP A 165 8.89 2.80 12.03
N SER A 166 8.54 2.12 10.93
CA SER A 166 8.20 2.79 9.66
C SER A 166 6.92 3.62 9.72
N VAL A 167 5.94 3.24 10.54
CA VAL A 167 4.67 4.00 10.68
C VAL A 167 4.94 5.27 11.47
N ASP A 168 5.64 5.14 12.59
CA ASP A 168 6.10 6.26 13.39
C ASP A 168 7.02 7.19 12.59
N ALA A 169 7.88 6.64 11.72
CA ALA A 169 8.73 7.43 10.85
C ALA A 169 7.92 8.30 9.87
N LEU A 170 6.87 7.75 9.26
CA LEU A 170 5.98 8.56 8.40
C LEU A 170 5.27 9.66 9.19
N LEU A 171 4.78 9.36 10.38
CA LEU A 171 4.13 10.36 11.25
C LEU A 171 5.10 11.46 11.66
N PHE A 172 6.30 11.09 12.08
CA PHE A 172 7.39 12.01 12.40
C PHE A 172 7.70 12.93 11.21
N TRP A 173 7.87 12.36 10.02
CA TRP A 173 8.13 13.12 8.80
C TRP A 173 7.03 14.14 8.50
N ILE A 174 5.76 13.69 8.50
CA ILE A 174 4.60 14.56 8.27
C ILE A 174 4.57 15.71 9.29
N ASN A 175 4.73 15.38 10.57
CA ASN A 175 4.69 16.37 11.65
C ASN A 175 5.80 17.42 11.50
N LYS A 176 7.03 16.99 11.19
CA LYS A 176 8.17 17.91 10.98
C LYS A 176 7.94 18.82 9.77
N ILE A 177 7.43 18.29 8.65
CA ILE A 177 7.11 19.10 7.47
C ILE A 177 5.98 20.10 7.78
N CYS A 178 4.91 19.67 8.48
CA CYS A 178 3.84 20.57 8.87
C CYS A 178 4.31 21.71 9.79
N LEU A 179 5.25 21.44 10.70
CA LEU A 179 5.87 22.47 11.54
C LEU A 179 6.70 23.45 10.69
N LEU A 180 7.53 22.94 9.79
CA LEU A 180 8.35 23.79 8.91
C LEU A 180 7.50 24.71 8.03
N VAL A 181 6.42 24.19 7.44
CA VAL A 181 5.50 24.98 6.62
C VAL A 181 4.79 26.05 7.48
N ARG A 182 4.40 25.71 8.71
CA ARG A 182 3.80 26.67 9.64
C ARG A 182 4.77 27.80 9.97
N ASP A 183 5.99 27.46 10.36
CA ASP A 183 7.02 28.45 10.73
C ASP A 183 7.35 29.39 9.57
N ASP A 184 7.41 28.85 8.35
CA ASP A 184 7.65 29.64 7.13
C ASP A 184 6.50 30.62 6.86
N MET A 185 5.25 30.15 6.96
CA MET A 185 4.05 30.99 6.81
C MET A 185 3.96 32.10 7.88
N GLU A 186 4.33 31.79 9.12
CA GLU A 186 4.35 32.77 10.22
C GLU A 186 5.41 33.84 9.99
N LYS A 187 6.64 33.45 9.60
CA LYS A 187 7.71 34.38 9.24
C LYS A 187 7.31 35.28 8.08
N PHE A 188 6.75 34.71 7.01
CA PHE A 188 6.26 35.47 5.86
C PHE A 188 5.20 36.51 6.26
N THR A 189 4.29 36.14 7.16
CA THR A 189 3.25 37.03 7.68
C THR A 189 3.83 38.17 8.51
N MET A 190 4.80 37.88 9.40
CA MET A 190 5.47 38.91 10.22
C MET A 190 6.24 39.91 9.35
N MET A 191 6.98 39.43 8.35
CA MET A 191 7.71 40.29 7.40
C MET A 191 6.75 41.22 6.64
N ASN A 192 5.62 40.71 6.16
CA ASN A 192 4.64 41.53 5.44
C ASN A 192 3.92 42.57 6.31
N LYS A 193 3.77 42.33 7.63
CA LYS A 193 3.23 43.35 8.55
C LYS A 193 4.23 44.48 8.74
N ASN A 194 5.50 44.15 9.00
CA ASN A 194 6.55 45.15 9.21
C ASN A 194 6.77 46.03 7.96
N SER A 195 6.65 45.47 6.75
CA SER A 195 6.74 46.23 5.49
C SER A 195 5.56 47.18 5.22
N ARG A 196 4.43 47.03 5.94
CA ARG A 196 3.25 47.90 5.80
C ARG A 196 3.21 49.00 6.87
N GLU A 197 4.02 48.88 7.91
CA GLU A 197 4.14 49.86 9.00
C GLU A 197 5.30 50.85 8.79
N GLN A 198 6.04 50.72 7.68
CA GLN A 198 7.04 51.67 7.17
C GLN A 198 6.49 52.41 5.96
#